data_AF-A0A673C3K0-F1
#
_entry.id   AF-A0A673C3K0-F1
#
_cell.length_a   1.000
_cell.length_b   1.000
_cell.length_c   1.000
_cell.angle_alpha   90.00
_cell.angle_beta   90.00
_cell.angle_gamma   90.00
#
_symmetry.space_group_name_H-M   'P 1'
#
loop_
_entity.id
_entity.type
_entity.pdbx_description
1 polymer ?
#
loop_
_entity_poly.entity_id
_entity_poly.type
_entity_poly.pdbx_seq_one_letter_code
_entity_poly.pdbx_strand_id
1 'polypeptide(L)'
;LQAMNELLESEEAPLPQAALQQWLQKLDVGWNKLLEMWESRREVLVQAHIFHLFLRDVKQAESFLNNQESALAHVELPTTVETVEAAIKKHKDFTTTMELNLHRIKAVIEAGESLISQSNIYSERIKERIDTLANRGNQNRELAQQWLEKLNDQWELQRFLQDCHELGDWVCEKMLMARDSSRDETQKLHKKWLKHQAFMAELAQNKEWLDKIEKEGQQLIQEKPELSPVVRKKLEEIRECWQDLESTTQAKARQLFEANKADLLVQSYESLDQRLGQLEGQLAYVDQGQDLTTVNKQLKKLQTMEAQMEEWYKEVGQLQVQAASIPPQTQVKGTVAERQSVVEARMVRLIEPLKERRRILLASKEVHQVGRDLEDEILWVQERLPMAMCQEHGSTLQSVQQLMKKNQTLQRELQGHRSRMEDVLERAAVIASIRSPEADCIRAGHDQLAQLWTLLWAETERRQLVLDAMYQAQQYYFDTAEVEAWLSEQELHMMNEEKGKVGFHTITTSITGSLNSGRTQYAAVAEETLGPGTDHRGLRRDHWPVVAAVSAAAGDGTSRLVRPVTTSNTGGYNKWDKYHCIG
;
A
#
# COMPACT_ATOMS: atom_id res chain seq x y z
N LEU A 1 -142.04 -44.14 -1.14
CA LEU A 1 -142.30 -45.36 -1.94
C LEU A 1 -143.55 -46.09 -1.43
N GLN A 2 -143.63 -46.49 -0.16
CA GLN A 2 -144.85 -47.12 0.40
C GLN A 2 -146.13 -46.26 0.29
N ALA A 3 -146.08 -44.97 0.66
CA ALA A 3 -147.24 -44.06 0.54
C ALA A 3 -147.71 -43.78 -0.91
N MET A 4 -146.93 -44.17 -1.93
CA MET A 4 -147.27 -43.96 -3.34
C MET A 4 -147.99 -45.17 -3.94
N ASN A 5 -147.69 -46.38 -3.43
CA ASN A 5 -148.43 -47.59 -3.83
C ASN A 5 -149.89 -47.51 -3.37
N GLU A 6 -150.15 -46.98 -2.18
CA GLU A 6 -151.52 -46.85 -1.65
C GLU A 6 -152.36 -45.78 -2.38
N LEU A 7 -151.73 -44.80 -3.04
CA LEU A 7 -152.42 -43.74 -3.79
C LEU A 7 -152.68 -44.10 -5.26
N LEU A 8 -152.00 -45.12 -5.79
CA LEU A 8 -152.13 -45.58 -7.19
C LEU A 8 -153.20 -46.68 -7.38
N GLU A 9 -153.71 -47.30 -6.30
CA GLU A 9 -154.71 -48.38 -6.36
C GLU A 9 -156.18 -47.89 -6.36
N SER A 10 -156.44 -46.58 -6.27
CA SER A 10 -157.79 -46.00 -6.25
C SER A 10 -158.09 -45.23 -7.54
N GLU A 11 -158.80 -45.85 -8.50
CA GLU A 11 -159.12 -45.30 -9.83
C GLU A 11 -160.14 -44.13 -9.87
N GLU A 12 -160.72 -43.65 -8.75
CA GLU A 12 -161.78 -42.63 -8.79
C GLU A 12 -161.63 -41.45 -7.81
N ALA A 13 -160.42 -41.11 -7.37
CA ALA A 13 -160.16 -39.84 -6.67
C ALA A 13 -159.34 -38.91 -7.57
N PRO A 14 -159.68 -37.61 -7.71
CA PRO A 14 -158.80 -36.67 -8.41
C PRO A 14 -157.46 -36.68 -7.68
N LEU A 15 -156.42 -37.25 -8.31
CA LEU A 15 -155.06 -37.19 -7.80
C LEU A 15 -154.81 -35.75 -7.36
N PRO A 16 -154.52 -35.45 -6.07
CA PRO A 16 -154.41 -34.08 -5.63
C PRO A 16 -153.22 -33.49 -6.37
N GLN A 17 -153.49 -32.68 -7.40
CA GLN A 17 -152.45 -32.14 -8.27
C GLN A 17 -151.40 -31.37 -7.45
N ALA A 18 -151.83 -30.78 -6.33
CA ALA A 18 -150.99 -30.18 -5.30
C ALA A 18 -150.06 -31.17 -4.57
N ALA A 19 -150.51 -32.38 -4.22
CA ALA A 19 -149.69 -33.40 -3.55
C ALA A 19 -148.64 -34.00 -4.50
N LEU A 20 -149.02 -34.21 -5.76
CA LEU A 20 -148.13 -34.68 -6.82
C LEU A 20 -147.09 -33.62 -7.21
N GLN A 21 -147.46 -32.34 -7.25
CA GLN A 21 -146.54 -31.19 -7.39
C GLN A 21 -145.56 -31.06 -6.23
N GLN A 22 -146.03 -31.20 -4.97
CA GLN A 22 -145.13 -31.19 -3.80
C GLN A 22 -144.15 -32.37 -3.82
N TRP A 23 -144.58 -33.54 -4.31
CA TRP A 23 -143.71 -34.70 -4.42
C TRP A 23 -142.65 -34.52 -5.52
N LEU A 24 -143.03 -34.02 -6.70
CA LEU A 24 -142.10 -33.65 -7.77
C LEU A 24 -141.08 -32.60 -7.30
N GLN A 25 -141.49 -31.57 -6.55
CA GLN A 25 -140.57 -30.61 -5.93
C GLN A 25 -139.60 -31.26 -4.94
N LYS A 26 -140.07 -32.17 -4.07
CA LYS A 26 -139.19 -32.89 -3.13
C LYS A 26 -138.17 -33.76 -3.86
N LEU A 27 -138.59 -34.40 -4.96
CA LEU A 27 -137.73 -35.26 -5.76
C LEU A 27 -136.69 -34.45 -6.53
N ASP A 28 -137.06 -33.28 -7.06
CA ASP A 28 -136.15 -32.34 -7.71
C ASP A 28 -135.13 -31.76 -6.72
N VAL A 29 -135.56 -31.33 -5.52
CA VAL A 29 -134.65 -30.90 -4.44
C VAL A 29 -133.71 -32.05 -4.02
N GLY A 30 -134.24 -33.27 -3.89
CA GLY A 30 -133.45 -34.46 -3.55
C GLY A 30 -132.43 -34.83 -4.62
N TRP A 31 -132.81 -34.74 -5.90
CA TRP A 31 -131.94 -34.97 -7.04
C TRP A 31 -130.83 -33.92 -7.14
N ASN A 32 -131.18 -32.64 -7.03
CA ASN A 32 -130.21 -31.54 -7.05
C ASN A 32 -129.23 -31.63 -5.87
N LYS A 33 -129.70 -32.02 -4.67
CA LYS A 33 -128.82 -32.23 -3.51
C LYS A 33 -127.89 -33.44 -3.69
N LEU A 34 -128.38 -34.53 -4.30
CA LEU A 34 -127.54 -35.68 -4.62
C LEU A 34 -126.49 -35.32 -5.67
N LEU A 35 -126.87 -34.55 -6.69
CA LEU A 35 -125.97 -34.06 -7.73
C LEU A 35 -124.90 -33.14 -7.13
N GLU A 36 -125.29 -32.23 -6.24
CA GLU A 36 -124.37 -31.35 -5.50
C GLU A 36 -123.40 -32.16 -4.62
N MET A 37 -123.88 -33.18 -3.89
CA MET A 37 -123.01 -34.07 -3.12
C MET A 37 -122.07 -34.90 -4.01
N TRP A 38 -122.54 -35.36 -5.16
CA TRP A 38 -121.72 -36.09 -6.13
C TRP A 38 -120.64 -35.19 -6.73
N GLU A 39 -121.00 -33.96 -7.12
CA GLU A 39 -120.06 -32.96 -7.64
C GLU A 39 -119.02 -32.57 -6.59
N SER A 40 -119.45 -32.28 -5.35
CA SER A 40 -118.55 -32.01 -4.23
C SER A 40 -117.60 -33.18 -3.96
N ARG A 41 -118.11 -34.42 -4.01
CA ARG A 41 -117.27 -35.61 -3.84
C ARG A 41 -116.26 -35.77 -4.98
N ARG A 42 -116.69 -35.53 -6.23
CA ARG A 42 -115.84 -35.58 -7.42
C ARG A 42 -114.72 -34.55 -7.34
N GLU A 43 -115.03 -33.32 -6.95
CA GLU A 43 -114.06 -32.24 -6.80
C GLU A 43 -112.99 -32.58 -5.76
N VAL A 44 -113.39 -33.07 -4.57
CA VAL A 44 -112.45 -33.53 -3.53
C VAL A 44 -111.55 -34.67 -4.03
N LEU A 45 -112.10 -35.61 -4.79
CA LEU A 45 -111.33 -36.72 -5.36
C LEU A 45 -110.32 -36.26 -6.42
N VAL A 46 -110.71 -35.33 -7.29
CA VAL A 46 -109.82 -34.73 -8.29
C VAL A 46 -108.68 -33.98 -7.60
N GLN A 47 -108.98 -33.16 -6.59
CA GLN A 47 -107.96 -32.45 -5.82
C GLN A 47 -107.00 -33.40 -5.10
N ALA A 48 -107.49 -34.50 -4.53
CA ALA A 48 -106.67 -35.53 -3.91
C ALA A 48 -105.79 -36.30 -4.92
N HIS A 49 -106.32 -36.60 -6.10
CA HIS A 49 -105.56 -37.24 -7.16
C HIS A 49 -104.40 -36.36 -7.63
N ILE A 50 -104.66 -35.07 -7.87
CA ILE A 50 -103.64 -34.10 -8.28
C ILE A 50 -102.59 -33.90 -7.16
N PHE A 51 -103.01 -33.85 -5.90
CA PHE A 51 -102.08 -33.81 -4.77
C PHE A 51 -101.15 -35.03 -4.71
N HIS A 52 -101.66 -36.25 -4.97
CA HIS A 52 -100.82 -37.45 -5.02
C HIS A 52 -99.86 -37.47 -6.22
N LEU A 53 -100.26 -36.93 -7.37
CA LEU A 53 -99.36 -36.73 -8.51
C LEU A 53 -98.22 -35.78 -8.13
N PHE A 54 -98.54 -34.65 -7.48
CA PHE A 54 -97.54 -33.73 -6.94
C PHE A 54 -96.58 -34.43 -5.96
N LEU A 55 -97.09 -35.23 -5.00
CA LEU A 55 -96.23 -35.95 -4.05
C LEU A 55 -95.29 -36.96 -4.72
N ARG A 56 -95.70 -37.61 -5.81
CA ARG A 56 -94.82 -38.47 -6.61
C ARG A 56 -93.66 -37.65 -7.19
N ASP A 57 -93.97 -36.49 -7.74
CA ASP A 57 -92.96 -35.61 -8.37
C ASP A 57 -92.01 -35.02 -7.31
N VAL A 58 -92.51 -34.69 -6.11
CA VAL A 58 -91.68 -34.31 -4.95
C VAL A 58 -90.72 -35.44 -4.57
N LYS A 59 -91.18 -36.69 -4.48
CA LYS A 59 -90.29 -37.83 -4.15
C LYS A 59 -89.18 -38.01 -5.19
N GLN A 60 -89.50 -37.78 -6.46
CA GLN A 60 -88.50 -37.83 -7.52
C GLN A 60 -87.49 -36.68 -7.36
N ALA A 61 -87.95 -35.47 -7.08
CA ALA A 61 -87.08 -34.32 -6.80
C ALA A 61 -86.16 -34.55 -5.59
N GLU A 62 -86.69 -35.13 -4.49
CA GLU A 62 -85.90 -35.49 -3.31
C GLU A 62 -84.85 -36.55 -3.61
N SER A 63 -85.11 -37.49 -4.52
CA SER A 63 -84.11 -38.50 -4.91
C SER A 63 -82.89 -37.87 -5.60
N PHE A 64 -83.08 -36.81 -6.41
CA PHE A 64 -81.98 -36.07 -7.01
C PHE A 64 -81.15 -35.35 -5.94
N LEU A 65 -81.82 -34.69 -4.98
CA LEU A 65 -81.15 -34.00 -3.89
C LEU A 65 -80.37 -34.96 -3.01
N ASN A 66 -80.94 -36.10 -2.60
CA ASN A 66 -80.24 -37.10 -1.80
C ASN A 66 -78.95 -37.59 -2.47
N ASN A 67 -78.99 -37.84 -3.78
CA ASN A 67 -77.82 -38.29 -4.52
C ASN A 67 -76.73 -37.20 -4.61
N GLN A 68 -77.13 -35.94 -4.77
CA GLN A 68 -76.21 -34.80 -4.84
C GLN A 68 -75.60 -34.49 -3.47
N GLU A 69 -76.41 -34.44 -2.43
CA GLU A 69 -75.98 -34.25 -1.04
C GLU A 69 -74.99 -35.35 -0.64
N SER A 70 -75.26 -36.62 -1.00
CA SER A 70 -74.34 -37.73 -0.74
C SER A 70 -73.01 -37.60 -1.49
N ALA A 71 -73.00 -37.05 -2.70
CA ALA A 71 -71.77 -36.84 -3.47
C ALA A 71 -70.89 -35.73 -2.88
N LEU A 72 -71.50 -34.75 -2.20
CA LEU A 72 -70.80 -33.63 -1.55
C LEU A 72 -70.37 -33.93 -0.10
N ALA A 73 -70.94 -34.94 0.55
CA ALA A 73 -70.75 -35.19 1.98
C ALA A 73 -69.30 -35.59 2.36
N HIS A 74 -68.55 -36.25 1.48
CA HIS A 74 -67.22 -36.79 1.80
C HIS A 74 -66.27 -36.72 0.60
N VAL A 75 -65.76 -35.51 0.31
CA VAL A 75 -64.70 -35.32 -0.68
C VAL A 75 -63.45 -34.81 0.03
N GLU A 76 -62.39 -35.60 -0.02
CA GLU A 76 -61.07 -35.20 0.49
C GLU A 76 -60.42 -34.19 -0.46
N LEU A 77 -59.66 -33.25 0.10
CA LEU A 77 -58.91 -32.27 -0.69
C LEU A 77 -57.72 -32.95 -1.38
N PRO A 78 -57.58 -32.85 -2.71
CA PRO A 78 -56.45 -33.44 -3.42
C PRO A 78 -55.13 -32.74 -3.08
N THR A 79 -54.02 -33.46 -3.19
CA THR A 79 -52.70 -33.01 -2.70
C THR A 79 -51.68 -32.74 -3.80
N THR A 80 -52.07 -32.78 -5.07
CA THR A 80 -51.21 -32.42 -6.21
C THR A 80 -51.98 -31.58 -7.22
N VAL A 81 -51.30 -30.79 -8.06
CA VAL A 81 -51.95 -29.94 -9.06
C VAL A 81 -52.83 -30.77 -10.01
N GLU A 82 -52.32 -31.89 -10.50
CA GLU A 82 -53.04 -32.75 -11.45
C GLU A 82 -54.30 -33.36 -10.82
N THR A 83 -54.22 -33.76 -9.55
CA THR A 83 -55.36 -34.35 -8.84
C THR A 83 -56.41 -33.30 -8.49
N VAL A 84 -56.01 -32.06 -8.19
CA VAL A 84 -56.94 -30.95 -7.99
C VAL A 84 -57.63 -30.56 -9.30
N GLU A 85 -56.89 -30.46 -10.40
CA GLU A 85 -57.47 -30.15 -11.73
C GLU A 85 -58.50 -31.21 -12.16
N ALA A 86 -58.20 -32.48 -11.94
CA ALA A 86 -59.12 -33.58 -12.18
C ALA A 86 -60.39 -33.47 -11.30
N ALA A 87 -60.24 -33.11 -10.03
CA ALA A 87 -61.37 -32.90 -9.11
C ALA A 87 -62.24 -31.71 -9.53
N ILE A 88 -61.63 -30.58 -9.93
CA ILE A 88 -62.35 -29.40 -10.46
C ILE A 88 -63.14 -29.78 -11.71
N LYS A 89 -62.53 -30.52 -12.64
CA LYS A 89 -63.20 -30.99 -13.85
C LYS A 89 -64.40 -31.87 -13.51
N LYS A 90 -64.22 -32.86 -12.63
CA LYS A 90 -65.29 -33.74 -12.16
C LYS A 90 -66.42 -32.95 -11.47
N HIS A 91 -66.08 -31.92 -10.71
CA HIS A 91 -67.06 -31.06 -10.04
C HIS A 91 -67.84 -30.17 -11.02
N LYS A 92 -67.22 -29.70 -12.10
CA LYS A 92 -67.91 -29.00 -13.17
C LYS A 92 -68.96 -29.89 -13.85
N ASP A 93 -68.59 -31.14 -14.18
CA ASP A 93 -69.53 -32.12 -14.76
C ASP A 93 -70.70 -32.43 -13.81
N PHE A 94 -70.40 -32.55 -12.50
CA PHE A 94 -71.40 -32.70 -11.45
C PHE A 94 -72.34 -31.50 -11.38
N THR A 95 -71.81 -30.28 -11.43
CA THR A 95 -72.57 -29.03 -11.34
C THR A 95 -73.51 -28.86 -12.55
N THR A 96 -73.07 -29.20 -13.77
CA THR A 96 -73.94 -29.21 -14.95
C THR A 96 -75.14 -30.15 -14.77
N THR A 97 -74.90 -31.35 -14.22
CA THR A 97 -75.98 -32.29 -13.90
C THR A 97 -76.90 -31.73 -12.80
N MET A 98 -76.33 -31.00 -11.84
CA MET A 98 -77.08 -30.36 -10.76
C MET A 98 -78.00 -29.24 -11.25
N GLU A 99 -77.56 -28.42 -12.19
CA GLU A 99 -78.37 -27.37 -12.82
C GLU A 99 -79.59 -27.95 -13.56
N LEU A 100 -79.42 -29.06 -14.29
CA LEU A 100 -80.53 -29.76 -14.93
C LEU A 100 -81.56 -30.27 -13.91
N ASN A 101 -81.09 -30.85 -12.80
CA ASN A 101 -81.96 -31.30 -11.72
C ASN A 101 -82.67 -30.13 -11.02
N LEU A 102 -82.00 -28.96 -10.90
CA LEU A 102 -82.60 -27.74 -10.34
C LEU A 102 -83.80 -27.27 -11.15
N HIS A 103 -83.74 -27.33 -12.49
CA HIS A 103 -84.90 -27.01 -13.33
C HIS A 103 -86.09 -27.93 -13.04
N ARG A 104 -85.84 -29.23 -12.82
CA ARG A 104 -86.89 -30.19 -12.46
C ARG A 104 -87.47 -29.91 -11.08
N ILE A 105 -86.62 -29.58 -10.11
CA ILE A 105 -87.04 -29.20 -8.76
C ILE A 105 -87.92 -27.94 -8.80
N LYS A 106 -87.51 -26.92 -9.57
CA LYS A 106 -88.30 -25.68 -9.78
C LYS A 106 -89.66 -25.96 -10.40
N ALA A 107 -89.73 -26.83 -11.41
CA ALA A 107 -91.01 -27.20 -12.01
C ALA A 107 -91.96 -27.87 -11.00
N VAL A 108 -91.44 -28.70 -10.09
CA VAL A 108 -92.24 -29.29 -9.00
C VAL A 108 -92.73 -28.23 -8.01
N ILE A 109 -91.89 -27.25 -7.68
CA ILE A 109 -92.24 -26.12 -6.82
C ILE A 109 -93.37 -25.28 -7.47
N GLU A 110 -93.19 -24.87 -8.72
CA GLU A 110 -94.18 -24.09 -9.49
C GLU A 110 -95.51 -24.84 -9.63
N ALA A 111 -95.47 -26.16 -9.85
CA ALA A 111 -96.67 -26.99 -9.87
C ALA A 111 -97.38 -26.97 -8.52
N GLY A 112 -96.64 -27.07 -7.41
CA GLY A 112 -97.20 -26.98 -6.07
C GLY A 112 -97.76 -25.58 -5.73
N GLU A 113 -97.09 -24.51 -6.13
CA GLU A 113 -97.58 -23.13 -5.98
C GLU A 113 -98.89 -22.91 -6.75
N SER A 114 -98.98 -23.46 -7.97
CA SER A 114 -100.22 -23.45 -8.75
C SER A 114 -101.37 -24.15 -8.01
N LEU A 115 -101.12 -25.30 -7.36
CA LEU A 115 -102.14 -25.99 -6.56
C LEU A 115 -102.60 -25.19 -5.35
N ILE A 116 -101.69 -24.46 -4.70
CA ILE A 116 -102.03 -23.54 -3.60
C ILE A 116 -102.88 -22.39 -4.14
N SER A 117 -102.52 -21.80 -5.28
CA SER A 117 -103.29 -20.71 -5.90
C SER A 117 -104.71 -21.11 -6.30
N GLN A 118 -104.90 -22.38 -6.68
CA GLN A 118 -106.20 -22.99 -7.00
C GLN A 118 -107.00 -23.37 -5.74
N SER A 119 -106.52 -23.03 -4.54
CA SER A 119 -107.18 -23.32 -3.25
C SER A 119 -107.44 -24.82 -3.02
N ASN A 120 -106.48 -25.68 -3.38
CA ASN A 120 -106.57 -27.12 -3.13
C ASN A 120 -106.73 -27.41 -1.61
N ILE A 121 -107.56 -28.37 -1.24
CA ILE A 121 -107.81 -28.78 0.16
C ILE A 121 -106.54 -29.18 0.94
N TYR A 122 -105.44 -29.53 0.27
CA TYR A 122 -104.16 -29.91 0.90
C TYR A 122 -103.10 -28.78 0.91
N SER A 123 -103.49 -27.53 0.69
CA SER A 123 -102.56 -26.40 0.49
C SER A 123 -101.46 -26.27 1.57
N GLU A 124 -101.79 -26.41 2.86
CA GLU A 124 -100.80 -26.34 3.95
C GLU A 124 -99.69 -27.40 3.81
N ARG A 125 -100.08 -28.63 3.47
CA ARG A 125 -99.14 -29.74 3.31
C ARG A 125 -98.35 -29.62 2.01
N ILE A 126 -98.94 -29.07 0.96
CA ILE A 126 -98.23 -28.75 -0.28
C ILE A 126 -97.15 -27.71 0.01
N LYS A 127 -97.51 -26.65 0.73
CA LYS A 127 -96.60 -25.56 1.11
C LYS A 127 -95.41 -26.07 1.91
N GLU A 128 -95.63 -26.88 2.96
CA GLU A 128 -94.56 -27.49 3.74
C GLU A 128 -93.55 -28.27 2.87
N ARG A 129 -94.06 -29.01 1.88
CA ARG A 129 -93.22 -29.82 0.98
C ARG A 129 -92.44 -28.95 -0.01
N ILE A 130 -93.05 -27.89 -0.53
CA ILE A 130 -92.37 -26.91 -1.38
C ILE A 130 -91.27 -26.21 -0.60
N ASP A 131 -91.56 -25.70 0.59
CA ASP A 131 -90.62 -24.98 1.43
C ASP A 131 -89.40 -25.86 1.78
N THR A 132 -89.66 -27.11 2.16
CA THR A 132 -88.59 -28.10 2.43
C THR A 132 -87.72 -28.34 1.20
N LEU A 133 -88.35 -28.55 0.04
CA LEU A 133 -87.64 -28.85 -1.21
C LEU A 133 -86.81 -27.65 -1.69
N ALA A 134 -87.36 -26.44 -1.59
CA ALA A 134 -86.69 -25.19 -1.94
C ALA A 134 -85.48 -24.94 -1.02
N ASN A 135 -85.66 -25.10 0.29
CA ASN A 135 -84.58 -24.93 1.26
C ASN A 135 -83.44 -25.91 1.03
N ARG A 136 -83.74 -27.20 0.85
CA ARG A 136 -82.73 -28.22 0.55
C ARG A 136 -82.03 -27.97 -0.79
N GLY A 137 -82.77 -27.60 -1.83
CA GLY A 137 -82.19 -27.27 -3.13
C GLY A 137 -81.23 -26.08 -3.07
N ASN A 138 -81.58 -25.05 -2.28
CA ASN A 138 -80.71 -23.90 -2.04
C ASN A 138 -79.44 -24.29 -1.26
N GLN A 139 -79.59 -25.05 -0.16
CA GLN A 139 -78.46 -25.53 0.65
C GLN A 139 -77.50 -26.41 -0.16
N ASN A 140 -78.02 -27.34 -0.95
CA ASN A 140 -77.20 -28.22 -1.78
C ASN A 140 -76.40 -27.43 -2.84
N ARG A 141 -77.01 -26.41 -3.44
CA ARG A 141 -76.33 -25.50 -4.37
C ARG A 141 -75.23 -24.69 -3.67
N GLU A 142 -75.50 -24.18 -2.47
CA GLU A 142 -74.52 -23.44 -1.69
C GLU A 142 -73.34 -24.32 -1.28
N LEU A 143 -73.58 -25.56 -0.85
CA LEU A 143 -72.54 -26.54 -0.55
C LEU A 143 -71.68 -26.87 -1.78
N ALA A 144 -72.30 -27.04 -2.96
CA ALA A 144 -71.56 -27.27 -4.20
C ALA A 144 -70.69 -26.07 -4.59
N GLN A 145 -71.15 -24.84 -4.35
CA GLN A 145 -70.37 -23.63 -4.60
C GLN A 145 -69.20 -23.51 -3.63
N GLN A 146 -69.45 -23.68 -2.32
CA GLN A 146 -68.40 -23.68 -1.29
C GLN A 146 -67.35 -24.77 -1.55
N TRP A 147 -67.76 -25.92 -2.08
CA TRP A 147 -66.82 -26.97 -2.47
C TRP A 147 -65.96 -26.59 -3.67
N LEU A 148 -66.52 -25.90 -4.68
CA LEU A 148 -65.75 -25.38 -5.80
C LEU A 148 -64.74 -24.32 -5.36
N GLU A 149 -65.13 -23.42 -4.45
CA GLU A 149 -64.24 -22.41 -3.86
C GLU A 149 -63.06 -23.10 -3.16
N LYS A 150 -63.32 -24.08 -2.29
CA LYS A 150 -62.27 -24.88 -1.64
C LYS A 150 -61.33 -25.60 -2.62
N LEU A 151 -61.87 -26.13 -3.72
CA LEU A 151 -61.05 -26.78 -4.76
C LEU A 151 -60.15 -25.77 -5.49
N ASN A 152 -60.64 -24.57 -5.77
CA ASN A 152 -59.83 -23.51 -6.37
C ASN A 152 -58.74 -23.01 -5.42
N ASP A 153 -59.07 -22.85 -4.12
CA ASP A 153 -58.09 -22.49 -3.09
C ASP A 153 -56.98 -23.54 -2.97
N GLN A 154 -57.36 -24.81 -3.00
CA GLN A 154 -56.41 -25.92 -3.01
C GLN A 154 -55.57 -25.95 -4.29
N TRP A 155 -56.12 -25.59 -5.45
CA TRP A 155 -55.37 -25.53 -6.71
C TRP A 155 -54.28 -24.46 -6.64
N GLU A 156 -54.62 -23.26 -6.17
CA GLU A 156 -53.64 -22.18 -5.99
C GLU A 156 -52.54 -22.56 -5.00
N LEU A 157 -52.91 -23.20 -3.88
CA LEU A 157 -51.93 -23.72 -2.92
C LEU A 157 -50.99 -24.75 -3.58
N GLN A 158 -51.54 -25.75 -4.27
CA GLN A 158 -50.73 -26.80 -4.88
C GLN A 158 -49.83 -26.25 -6.00
N ARG A 159 -50.32 -25.27 -6.76
CA ARG A 159 -49.51 -24.59 -7.79
C ARG A 159 -48.33 -23.85 -7.15
N PHE A 160 -48.58 -23.07 -6.10
CA PHE A 160 -47.55 -22.40 -5.33
C PHE A 160 -46.53 -23.39 -4.73
N LEU A 161 -47.01 -24.50 -4.15
CA LEU A 161 -46.14 -25.53 -3.59
C LEU A 161 -45.27 -26.17 -4.68
N GLN A 162 -45.82 -26.46 -5.86
CA GLN A 162 -45.05 -26.98 -6.99
C GLN A 162 -43.93 -26.00 -7.39
N ASP A 163 -44.25 -24.72 -7.58
CA ASP A 163 -43.24 -23.70 -7.95
C ASP A 163 -42.13 -23.59 -6.88
N CYS A 164 -42.46 -23.75 -5.60
CA CYS A 164 -41.48 -23.86 -4.51
C CYS A 164 -40.59 -25.10 -4.63
N HIS A 165 -41.14 -26.27 -4.98
CA HIS A 165 -40.34 -27.48 -5.15
C HIS A 165 -39.39 -27.36 -6.34
N GLU A 166 -39.84 -26.80 -7.47
CA GLU A 166 -39.00 -26.57 -8.64
C GLU A 166 -37.80 -25.66 -8.33
N LEU A 167 -38.02 -24.56 -7.58
CA LEU A 167 -36.92 -23.72 -7.11
C LEU A 167 -36.02 -24.47 -6.12
N GLY A 168 -36.61 -25.26 -5.21
CA GLY A 168 -35.86 -26.08 -4.24
C GLY A 168 -34.90 -27.07 -4.93
N ASP A 169 -35.38 -27.81 -5.92
CA ASP A 169 -34.58 -28.75 -6.70
C ASP A 169 -33.43 -28.05 -7.42
N TRP A 170 -33.71 -26.88 -8.02
CA TRP A 170 -32.68 -26.06 -8.64
C TRP A 170 -31.62 -25.58 -7.64
N VAL A 171 -32.04 -25.09 -6.46
CA VAL A 171 -31.12 -24.68 -5.39
C VAL A 171 -30.26 -25.85 -4.91
N CYS A 172 -30.84 -27.05 -4.75
CA CYS A 172 -30.11 -28.26 -4.40
C CYS A 172 -29.06 -28.63 -5.46
N GLU A 173 -29.40 -28.56 -6.75
CA GLU A 173 -28.45 -28.78 -7.85
C GLU A 173 -27.28 -27.79 -7.79
N LYS A 174 -27.57 -26.49 -7.64
CA LYS A 174 -26.56 -25.44 -7.55
C LYS A 174 -25.70 -25.57 -6.28
N MET A 175 -26.28 -26.01 -5.17
CA MET A 175 -25.55 -26.30 -3.94
C MET A 175 -24.50 -27.40 -4.15
N LEU A 176 -24.83 -28.46 -4.91
CA LEU A 176 -23.87 -29.50 -5.27
C LEU A 176 -22.71 -28.93 -6.10
N MET A 177 -23.00 -28.07 -7.09
CA MET A 177 -21.95 -27.40 -7.88
C MET A 177 -21.08 -26.45 -7.04
N ALA A 178 -21.67 -25.75 -6.07
CA ALA A 178 -20.94 -24.87 -5.18
C ALA A 178 -19.97 -25.66 -4.28
N ARG A 179 -20.41 -26.80 -3.75
CA ARG A 179 -19.63 -27.66 -2.84
C ARG A 179 -18.62 -28.56 -3.57
N ASP A 180 -18.86 -28.88 -4.83
CA ASP A 180 -17.93 -29.67 -5.63
C ASP A 180 -16.63 -28.88 -5.87
N SER A 181 -15.59 -29.28 -5.16
CA SER A 181 -14.22 -28.77 -5.27
C SER A 181 -13.33 -29.67 -6.13
N SER A 182 -13.77 -30.92 -6.37
CA SER A 182 -13.00 -31.95 -7.08
C SER A 182 -12.86 -31.67 -8.57
N ARG A 183 -13.90 -31.08 -9.20
CA ARG A 183 -13.91 -30.75 -10.65
C ARG A 183 -12.82 -29.78 -11.09
N ASP A 184 -12.27 -28.99 -10.17
CA ASP A 184 -11.36 -27.89 -10.51
C ASP A 184 -9.95 -28.04 -9.93
N GLU A 185 -9.58 -29.17 -9.31
CA GLU A 185 -8.28 -29.33 -8.65
C GLU A 185 -7.08 -29.03 -9.57
N THR A 186 -7.14 -29.39 -10.85
CA THR A 186 -6.06 -29.22 -11.83
C THR A 186 -6.00 -27.84 -12.50
N GLN A 187 -6.97 -26.95 -12.25
CA GLN A 187 -7.05 -25.66 -12.93
C GLN A 187 -6.25 -24.56 -12.24
N LYS A 188 -5.66 -23.65 -13.02
CA LYS A 188 -5.05 -22.42 -12.48
C LYS A 188 -6.09 -21.60 -11.73
N LEU A 189 -5.69 -21.02 -10.59
CA LEU A 189 -6.59 -20.29 -9.68
C LEU A 189 -7.42 -19.20 -10.37
N HIS A 190 -6.83 -18.42 -11.27
CA HIS A 190 -7.55 -17.40 -12.04
C HIS A 190 -8.72 -17.97 -12.88
N LYS A 191 -8.56 -19.17 -13.45
CA LYS A 191 -9.66 -19.84 -14.18
C LYS A 191 -10.77 -20.29 -13.23
N LYS A 192 -10.43 -20.76 -12.02
CA LYS A 192 -11.41 -21.10 -10.97
C LYS A 192 -12.23 -19.87 -10.57
N TRP A 193 -11.55 -18.73 -10.41
CA TRP A 193 -12.21 -17.45 -10.11
C TRP A 193 -13.21 -17.04 -11.20
N LEU A 194 -12.81 -17.04 -12.48
CA LEU A 194 -13.70 -16.65 -13.58
C LEU A 194 -14.96 -17.53 -13.66
N LYS A 195 -14.82 -18.85 -13.47
CA LYS A 195 -15.97 -19.76 -13.40
C LYS A 195 -16.87 -19.43 -12.21
N HIS A 196 -16.30 -19.22 -11.04
CA HIS A 196 -17.07 -18.87 -9.84
C HIS A 196 -17.79 -17.52 -10.00
N GLN A 197 -17.16 -16.56 -10.65
CA GLN A 197 -17.77 -15.27 -10.99
C GLN A 197 -18.97 -15.44 -11.92
N ALA A 198 -18.87 -16.28 -12.96
CA ALA A 198 -19.98 -16.61 -13.84
C ALA A 198 -21.13 -17.30 -13.07
N PHE A 199 -20.79 -18.21 -12.16
CA PHE A 199 -21.76 -18.87 -11.27
C PHE A 199 -22.48 -17.86 -10.36
N MET A 200 -21.78 -16.89 -9.76
CA MET A 200 -22.42 -15.85 -8.95
C MET A 200 -23.31 -14.92 -9.78
N ALA A 201 -22.94 -14.62 -11.03
CA ALA A 201 -23.77 -13.85 -11.93
C ALA A 201 -25.06 -14.60 -12.29
N GLU A 202 -24.96 -15.92 -12.52
CA GLU A 202 -26.12 -16.79 -12.72
C GLU A 202 -27.03 -16.78 -11.47
N LEU A 203 -26.48 -16.90 -10.26
CA LEU A 203 -27.28 -16.80 -9.03
C LEU A 203 -28.00 -15.44 -8.89
N ALA A 204 -27.30 -14.35 -9.20
CA ALA A 204 -27.87 -13.01 -9.12
C ALA A 204 -29.03 -12.83 -10.11
N GLN A 205 -28.92 -13.38 -11.32
CA GLN A 205 -30.00 -13.35 -12.31
C GLN A 205 -31.21 -14.19 -11.87
N ASN A 206 -30.98 -15.35 -11.26
CA ASN A 206 -32.04 -16.25 -10.82
C ASN A 206 -32.72 -15.83 -9.51
N LYS A 207 -32.19 -14.82 -8.81
CA LYS A 207 -32.79 -14.28 -7.58
C LYS A 207 -34.22 -13.76 -7.80
N GLU A 208 -34.52 -13.28 -9.01
CA GLU A 208 -35.87 -12.82 -9.38
C GLU A 208 -36.91 -13.94 -9.30
N TRP A 209 -36.51 -15.21 -9.45
CA TRP A 209 -37.41 -16.36 -9.30
C TRP A 209 -37.85 -16.53 -7.83
N LEU A 210 -36.93 -16.40 -6.88
CA LEU A 210 -37.26 -16.38 -5.46
C LEU A 210 -38.20 -15.22 -5.13
N ASP A 211 -37.87 -14.01 -5.59
CA ASP A 211 -38.68 -12.82 -5.34
C ASP A 211 -40.11 -12.96 -5.89
N LYS A 212 -40.27 -13.65 -7.03
CA LYS A 212 -41.58 -13.96 -7.61
C LYS A 212 -42.38 -14.90 -6.69
N ILE A 213 -41.79 -16.02 -6.26
CA ILE A 213 -42.44 -16.97 -5.35
C ILE A 213 -42.79 -16.31 -4.02
N GLU A 214 -41.93 -15.43 -3.50
CA GLU A 214 -42.23 -14.66 -2.29
C GLU A 214 -43.43 -13.74 -2.47
N LYS A 215 -43.53 -13.03 -3.60
CA LYS A 215 -44.69 -12.18 -3.90
C LYS A 215 -45.97 -13.00 -4.03
N GLU A 216 -45.93 -14.11 -4.75
CA GLU A 216 -47.07 -15.01 -4.92
C GLU A 216 -47.53 -15.61 -3.58
N GLY A 217 -46.58 -16.05 -2.75
CA GLY A 217 -46.88 -16.56 -1.41
C GLY A 217 -47.46 -15.48 -0.48
N GLN A 218 -46.95 -14.24 -0.53
CA GLN A 218 -47.51 -13.12 0.23
C GLN A 218 -48.92 -12.75 -0.23
N GLN A 219 -49.16 -12.78 -1.55
CA GLN A 219 -50.49 -12.53 -2.10
C GLN A 219 -51.47 -13.63 -1.66
N LEU A 220 -51.08 -14.89 -1.74
CA LEU A 220 -51.90 -16.02 -1.28
C LEU A 220 -52.23 -15.93 0.22
N ILE A 221 -51.28 -15.48 1.05
CA ILE A 221 -51.51 -15.22 2.48
C ILE A 221 -52.53 -14.08 2.71
N GLN A 222 -52.48 -13.02 1.90
CA GLN A 222 -53.37 -11.88 2.03
C GLN A 222 -54.80 -12.23 1.61
N GLU A 223 -54.93 -12.95 0.50
CA GLU A 223 -56.22 -13.38 -0.04
C GLU A 223 -56.84 -14.50 0.81
N LYS A 224 -56.01 -15.39 1.37
CA LYS A 224 -56.44 -16.65 2.01
C LYS A 224 -55.71 -16.90 3.34
N PRO A 225 -56.12 -16.23 4.43
CA PRO A 225 -55.44 -16.31 5.74
C PRO A 225 -55.37 -17.73 6.34
N GLU A 226 -56.28 -18.62 5.97
CA GLU A 226 -56.33 -20.02 6.37
C GLU A 226 -55.20 -20.88 5.80
N LEU A 227 -54.67 -20.54 4.61
CA LEU A 227 -53.53 -21.22 3.98
C LEU A 227 -52.18 -20.76 4.53
N SER A 228 -52.21 -19.64 5.25
CA SER A 228 -51.05 -18.93 5.73
C SER A 228 -50.02 -19.74 6.53
N PRO A 229 -50.37 -20.67 7.44
CA PRO A 229 -49.37 -21.49 8.13
C PRO A 229 -48.55 -22.37 7.18
N VAL A 230 -49.19 -22.94 6.15
CA VAL A 230 -48.51 -23.81 5.17
C VAL A 230 -47.62 -22.98 4.26
N VAL A 231 -48.14 -21.87 3.73
CA VAL A 231 -47.41 -20.97 2.82
C VAL A 231 -46.21 -20.35 3.52
N ARG A 232 -46.37 -19.83 4.75
CA ARG A 232 -45.25 -19.26 5.52
C ARG A 232 -44.14 -20.26 5.76
N LYS A 233 -44.49 -21.48 6.18
CA LYS A 233 -43.51 -22.54 6.42
C LYS A 233 -42.72 -22.83 5.13
N LYS A 234 -43.40 -22.97 4.00
CA LYS A 234 -42.73 -23.26 2.72
C LYS A 234 -41.83 -22.12 2.25
N LEU A 235 -42.27 -20.86 2.42
CA LEU A 235 -41.43 -19.69 2.11
C LEU A 235 -40.17 -19.66 2.98
N GLU A 236 -40.28 -19.99 4.27
CA GLU A 236 -39.14 -20.06 5.19
C GLU A 236 -38.14 -21.14 4.76
N GLU A 237 -38.61 -22.36 4.46
CA GLU A 237 -37.77 -23.46 3.96
C GLU A 237 -36.97 -23.05 2.70
N ILE A 238 -37.64 -22.38 1.74
CA ILE A 238 -36.99 -21.96 0.48
C ILE A 238 -36.01 -20.81 0.70
N ARG A 239 -36.33 -19.85 1.58
CA ARG A 239 -35.42 -18.78 1.98
C ARG A 239 -34.16 -19.32 2.63
N GLU A 240 -34.29 -20.27 3.56
CA GLU A 240 -33.16 -20.92 4.20
C GLU A 240 -32.28 -21.63 3.18
N CYS A 241 -32.87 -22.43 2.27
CA CYS A 241 -32.13 -23.10 1.20
C CYS A 241 -31.36 -22.10 0.32
N TRP A 242 -31.99 -20.99 -0.07
CA TRP A 242 -31.34 -19.95 -0.87
C TRP A 242 -30.22 -19.24 -0.12
N GLN A 243 -30.45 -18.88 1.16
CA GLN A 243 -29.48 -18.22 2.01
C GLN A 243 -28.26 -19.11 2.27
N ASP A 244 -28.46 -20.41 2.45
CA ASP A 244 -27.37 -21.39 2.56
C ASP A 244 -26.55 -21.45 1.27
N LEU A 245 -27.20 -21.42 0.10
CA LEU A 245 -26.50 -21.40 -1.19
C LEU A 245 -25.69 -20.11 -1.37
N GLU A 246 -26.31 -18.96 -1.08
CA GLU A 246 -25.66 -17.66 -1.17
C GLU A 246 -24.47 -17.55 -0.20
N SER A 247 -24.63 -17.96 1.05
CA SER A 247 -23.55 -17.94 2.05
C SER A 247 -22.40 -18.89 1.68
N THR A 248 -22.70 -20.10 1.22
CA THR A 248 -21.70 -21.09 0.76
C THR A 248 -20.90 -20.54 -0.42
N THR A 249 -21.58 -19.90 -1.38
CA THR A 249 -20.94 -19.39 -2.60
C THR A 249 -20.15 -18.11 -2.35
N GLN A 250 -20.61 -17.24 -1.45
CA GLN A 250 -19.83 -16.12 -0.94
C GLN A 250 -18.59 -16.57 -0.16
N ALA A 251 -18.69 -17.61 0.66
CA ALA A 251 -17.54 -18.18 1.37
C ALA A 251 -16.48 -18.71 0.38
N LYS A 252 -16.91 -19.43 -0.66
CA LYS A 252 -16.03 -19.89 -1.74
C LYS A 252 -15.38 -18.71 -2.49
N ALA A 253 -16.11 -17.62 -2.73
CA ALA A 253 -15.55 -16.41 -3.36
C ALA A 253 -14.43 -15.79 -2.48
N ARG A 254 -14.67 -15.65 -1.18
CA ARG A 254 -13.66 -15.13 -0.23
C ARG A 254 -12.42 -16.02 -0.20
N GLN A 255 -12.59 -17.33 -0.12
CA GLN A 255 -11.49 -18.30 -0.15
C GLN A 255 -10.66 -18.20 -1.45
N LEU A 256 -11.30 -18.12 -2.61
CA LEU A 256 -10.59 -17.98 -3.89
C LEU A 256 -9.84 -16.64 -3.97
N PHE A 257 -10.44 -15.56 -3.47
CA PHE A 257 -9.79 -14.24 -3.42
C PHE A 257 -8.57 -14.24 -2.49
N GLU A 258 -8.70 -14.81 -1.30
CA GLU A 258 -7.62 -14.94 -0.32
C GLU A 258 -6.48 -15.82 -0.84
N ALA A 259 -6.79 -16.94 -1.48
CA ALA A 259 -5.80 -17.78 -2.15
C ALA A 259 -5.06 -17.00 -3.25
N ASN A 260 -5.77 -16.19 -4.04
CA ASN A 260 -5.16 -15.41 -5.12
C ASN A 260 -4.25 -14.31 -4.59
N LYS A 261 -4.67 -13.67 -3.50
CA LYS A 261 -3.82 -12.72 -2.78
C LYS A 261 -2.55 -13.39 -2.23
N ALA A 262 -2.67 -14.59 -1.66
CA ALA A 262 -1.52 -15.36 -1.18
C ALA A 262 -0.56 -15.74 -2.31
N ASP A 263 -1.06 -16.22 -3.45
CA ASP A 263 -0.25 -16.56 -4.62
C ASP A 263 0.53 -15.35 -5.16
N LEU A 264 -0.11 -14.17 -5.20
CA LEU A 264 0.56 -12.94 -5.61
C LEU A 264 1.70 -12.56 -4.65
N LEU A 265 1.50 -12.70 -3.34
CA LEU A 265 2.57 -12.47 -2.37
C LEU A 265 3.73 -13.45 -2.54
N VAL A 266 3.45 -14.74 -2.76
CA VAL A 266 4.49 -15.73 -3.06
C VAL A 266 5.31 -15.29 -4.28
N GLN A 267 4.65 -14.87 -5.37
CA GLN A 267 5.33 -14.38 -6.57
C GLN A 267 6.15 -13.12 -6.32
N SER A 268 5.64 -12.18 -5.51
CA SER A 268 6.38 -10.97 -5.12
C SER A 268 7.64 -11.30 -4.32
N TYR A 269 7.54 -12.21 -3.34
CA TYR A 269 8.70 -12.66 -2.57
C TYR A 269 9.70 -13.46 -3.44
N GLU A 270 9.24 -14.29 -4.36
CA GLU A 270 10.12 -15.00 -5.30
C GLU A 270 10.88 -14.04 -6.23
N SER A 271 10.21 -13.00 -6.72
CA SER A 271 10.85 -11.93 -7.51
C SER A 271 11.88 -11.14 -6.68
N LEU A 272 11.57 -10.84 -5.42
CA LEU A 272 12.53 -10.22 -4.49
C LEU A 272 13.73 -11.14 -4.23
N ASP A 273 13.51 -12.43 -3.97
CA ASP A 273 14.58 -13.40 -3.72
C ASP A 273 15.53 -13.51 -4.93
N GLN A 274 14.99 -13.50 -6.15
CA GLN A 274 15.79 -13.46 -7.38
C GLN A 274 16.64 -12.18 -7.48
N ARG A 275 16.04 -11.00 -7.23
CA ARG A 275 16.77 -9.71 -7.23
C ARG A 275 17.88 -9.68 -6.18
N LEU A 276 17.60 -10.18 -4.98
CA LEU A 276 18.59 -10.28 -3.90
C LEU A 276 19.70 -11.26 -4.24
N GLY A 277 19.38 -12.40 -4.85
CA GLY A 277 20.38 -13.35 -5.35
C GLY A 277 21.30 -12.74 -6.42
N GLN A 278 20.76 -11.90 -7.31
CA GLN A 278 21.57 -11.15 -8.28
C GLN A 278 22.49 -10.14 -7.59
N LEU A 279 22.02 -9.44 -6.55
CA LEU A 279 22.84 -8.50 -5.77
C LEU A 279 23.97 -9.25 -5.04
N GLU A 280 23.67 -10.39 -4.41
CA GLU A 280 24.68 -11.26 -3.79
C GLU A 280 25.76 -11.67 -4.79
N GLY A 281 25.38 -12.05 -6.00
CA GLY A 281 26.33 -12.36 -7.07
C GLY A 281 27.23 -11.18 -7.44
N GLN A 282 26.71 -9.94 -7.44
CA GLN A 282 27.51 -8.74 -7.70
C GLN A 282 28.46 -8.37 -6.56
N LEU A 283 28.17 -8.82 -5.33
CA LEU A 283 28.98 -8.58 -4.14
C LEU A 283 30.08 -9.62 -3.93
N ALA A 284 30.03 -10.76 -4.63
CA ALA A 284 31.01 -11.84 -4.49
C ALA A 284 32.46 -11.41 -4.84
N TYR A 285 32.64 -10.40 -5.69
CA TYR A 285 33.95 -9.86 -6.06
C TYR A 285 34.03 -8.35 -5.80
N VAL A 286 35.09 -7.94 -5.10
CA VAL A 286 35.40 -6.53 -4.79
C VAL A 286 36.71 -6.15 -5.49
N ASP A 287 36.60 -5.36 -6.54
CA ASP A 287 37.73 -4.66 -7.14
C ASP A 287 38.04 -3.41 -6.32
N GLN A 288 39.25 -3.31 -5.78
CA GLN A 288 39.68 -2.18 -4.95
C GLN A 288 39.95 -0.91 -5.76
N GLY A 289 39.92 -0.97 -7.10
CA GLY A 289 40.15 0.18 -7.98
C GLY A 289 41.63 0.54 -8.08
N GLN A 290 42.09 0.81 -9.30
CA GLN A 290 43.50 1.08 -9.58
C GLN A 290 43.87 2.55 -9.45
N ASP A 291 42.87 3.44 -9.42
CA ASP A 291 43.04 4.88 -9.33
C ASP A 291 41.82 5.55 -8.68
N LEU A 292 41.96 6.80 -8.27
CA LEU A 292 40.86 7.55 -7.62
C LEU A 292 39.59 7.61 -8.49
N THR A 293 39.70 7.60 -9.82
CA THR A 293 38.52 7.68 -10.69
C THR A 293 37.72 6.37 -10.68
N THR A 294 38.40 5.21 -10.80
CA THR A 294 37.78 3.89 -10.73
C THR A 294 37.20 3.62 -9.34
N VAL A 295 37.91 4.00 -8.27
CA VAL A 295 37.41 3.86 -6.90
C VAL A 295 36.14 4.69 -6.68
N ASN A 296 36.13 5.97 -7.10
CA ASN A 296 34.92 6.79 -6.98
C ASN A 296 33.75 6.24 -7.81
N LYS A 297 34.02 5.66 -8.99
CA LYS A 297 33.01 4.97 -9.80
C LYS A 297 32.44 3.75 -9.07
N GLN A 298 33.30 2.93 -8.44
CA GLN A 298 32.87 1.77 -7.66
C GLN A 298 32.09 2.18 -6.41
N LEU A 299 32.49 3.26 -5.71
CA LEU A 299 31.74 3.82 -4.59
C LEU A 299 30.35 4.29 -5.02
N LYS A 300 30.22 4.95 -6.18
CA LYS A 300 28.91 5.35 -6.73
C LYS A 300 28.04 4.14 -7.08
N LYS A 301 28.64 3.06 -7.60
CA LYS A 301 27.95 1.79 -7.84
C LYS A 301 27.46 1.17 -6.53
N LEU A 302 28.30 1.15 -5.49
CA LEU A 302 27.93 0.66 -4.17
C LEU A 302 26.79 1.49 -3.55
N GLN A 303 26.85 2.82 -3.64
CA GLN A 303 25.75 3.70 -3.19
C GLN A 303 24.42 3.38 -3.89
N THR A 304 24.46 3.06 -5.19
CA THR A 304 23.28 2.67 -5.95
C THR A 304 22.73 1.33 -5.45
N MET A 305 23.60 0.35 -5.18
CA MET A 305 23.22 -0.95 -4.60
C MET A 305 22.61 -0.80 -3.21
N GLU A 306 23.18 0.03 -2.34
CA GLU A 306 22.67 0.27 -0.99
C GLU A 306 21.31 0.99 -1.02
N ALA A 307 21.12 1.94 -1.94
CA ALA A 307 19.83 2.58 -2.14
C ALA A 307 18.75 1.58 -2.63
N GLN A 308 19.10 0.70 -3.57
CA GLN A 308 18.22 -0.40 -4.01
C GLN A 308 17.87 -1.33 -2.84
N MET A 309 18.85 -1.65 -2.00
CA MET A 309 18.64 -2.49 -0.83
C MET A 309 17.64 -1.84 0.15
N GLU A 310 17.76 -0.54 0.38
CA GLU A 310 16.84 0.22 1.23
C GLU A 310 15.41 0.27 0.66
N GLU A 311 15.28 0.42 -0.66
CA GLU A 311 13.99 0.35 -1.35
C GLU A 311 13.34 -1.03 -1.21
N TRP A 312 14.11 -2.11 -1.40
CA TRP A 312 13.62 -3.46 -1.20
C TRP A 312 13.25 -3.75 0.26
N TYR A 313 13.93 -3.15 1.26
CA TYR A 313 13.50 -3.22 2.66
C TYR A 313 12.11 -2.59 2.87
N LYS A 314 11.85 -1.45 2.23
CA LYS A 314 10.52 -0.81 2.26
C LYS A 314 9.48 -1.70 1.57
N GLU A 315 9.82 -2.30 0.43
CA GLU A 315 8.97 -3.26 -0.29
C GLU A 315 8.62 -4.47 0.59
N VAL A 316 9.60 -5.07 1.27
CA VAL A 316 9.38 -6.21 2.18
C VAL A 316 8.49 -5.82 3.37
N GLY A 317 8.69 -4.63 3.95
CA GLY A 317 7.80 -4.13 5.01
C GLY A 317 6.35 -3.99 4.54
N GLN A 318 6.12 -3.52 3.31
CA GLN A 318 4.78 -3.45 2.71
C GLN A 318 4.19 -4.86 2.48
N LEU A 319 4.98 -5.78 1.94
CA LEU A 319 4.55 -7.17 1.73
C LEU A 319 4.25 -7.88 3.05
N GLN A 320 4.98 -7.59 4.12
CA GLN A 320 4.75 -8.16 5.45
C GLN A 320 3.40 -7.70 6.04
N VAL A 321 3.04 -6.42 5.87
CA VAL A 321 1.70 -5.92 6.25
C VAL A 321 0.61 -6.63 5.45
N GLN A 322 0.83 -6.82 4.14
CA GLN A 322 -0.13 -7.55 3.30
C GLN A 322 -0.24 -9.03 3.70
N ALA A 323 0.87 -9.69 4.04
CA ALA A 323 0.90 -11.07 4.52
C ALA A 323 0.19 -11.23 5.87
N ALA A 324 0.37 -10.29 6.79
CA ALA A 324 -0.29 -10.29 8.10
C ALA A 324 -1.83 -10.22 8.00
N SER A 325 -2.35 -9.57 6.95
CA SER A 325 -3.79 -9.49 6.69
C SER A 325 -4.42 -10.77 6.12
N ILE A 326 -3.64 -11.82 5.85
CA ILE A 326 -4.15 -13.10 5.32
C ILE A 326 -4.64 -13.99 6.48
N PRO A 327 -5.91 -14.45 6.44
CA PRO A 327 -6.46 -15.34 7.45
C PRO A 327 -5.63 -16.63 7.65
N PRO A 328 -5.58 -17.18 8.87
CA PRO A 328 -4.79 -18.38 9.16
C PRO A 328 -5.27 -19.64 8.43
N GLN A 329 -6.52 -19.67 7.98
CA GLN A 329 -7.13 -20.83 7.32
C GLN A 329 -6.79 -20.94 5.81
N THR A 330 -6.11 -19.94 5.23
CA THR A 330 -5.71 -19.98 3.81
C THR A 330 -4.58 -21.01 3.60
N GLN A 331 -4.82 -22.02 2.76
CA GLN A 331 -3.93 -23.16 2.53
C GLN A 331 -2.48 -22.76 2.13
N VAL A 332 -2.31 -21.61 1.47
CA VAL A 332 -1.03 -21.11 0.93
C VAL A 332 -0.26 -20.24 1.95
N LYS A 333 -0.83 -19.95 3.13
CA LYS A 333 -0.19 -19.08 4.13
C LYS A 333 1.17 -19.60 4.62
N GLY A 334 1.32 -20.92 4.74
CA GLY A 334 2.60 -21.55 5.09
C GLY A 334 3.71 -21.25 4.08
N THR A 335 3.39 -21.32 2.79
CA THR A 335 4.32 -20.99 1.70
C THR A 335 4.69 -19.51 1.70
N VAL A 336 3.74 -18.61 1.95
CA VAL A 336 4.04 -17.16 2.08
C VAL A 336 5.02 -16.92 3.23
N ALA A 337 4.79 -17.52 4.40
CA ALA A 337 5.67 -17.37 5.56
C ALA A 337 7.08 -17.94 5.32
N GLU A 338 7.18 -19.09 4.65
CA GLU A 338 8.46 -19.67 4.25
C GLU A 338 9.23 -18.74 3.31
N ARG A 339 8.58 -18.24 2.24
CA ARG A 339 9.20 -17.30 1.29
C ARG A 339 9.62 -15.99 1.95
N GLN A 340 8.77 -15.44 2.83
CA GLN A 340 9.09 -14.25 3.62
C GLN A 340 10.36 -14.46 4.45
N SER A 341 10.44 -15.58 5.18
CA SER A 341 11.60 -15.90 6.02
C SER A 341 12.89 -16.03 5.20
N VAL A 342 12.83 -16.65 4.02
CA VAL A 342 13.98 -16.77 3.11
C VAL A 342 14.47 -15.40 2.66
N VAL A 343 13.56 -14.52 2.22
CA VAL A 343 13.90 -13.16 1.79
C VAL A 343 14.49 -12.35 2.93
N GLU A 344 13.83 -12.32 4.10
CA GLU A 344 14.31 -11.58 5.28
C GLU A 344 15.70 -12.06 5.73
N ALA A 345 15.92 -13.37 5.80
CA ALA A 345 17.22 -13.94 6.16
C ALA A 345 18.32 -13.54 5.16
N ARG A 346 18.01 -13.55 3.85
CA ARG A 346 18.95 -13.13 2.81
C ARG A 346 19.29 -11.64 2.90
N MET A 347 18.29 -10.79 3.14
CA MET A 347 18.50 -9.34 3.30
C MET A 347 19.42 -9.02 4.49
N VAL A 348 19.23 -9.71 5.63
CA VAL A 348 20.10 -9.55 6.80
C VAL A 348 21.52 -10.01 6.48
N ARG A 349 21.68 -11.15 5.79
CA ARG A 349 23.00 -11.68 5.38
C ARG A 349 23.77 -10.71 4.48
N LEU A 350 23.07 -9.95 3.64
CA LEU A 350 23.64 -8.98 2.70
C LEU A 350 24.22 -7.72 3.34
N ILE A 351 23.86 -7.41 4.60
CA ILE A 351 24.30 -6.18 5.29
C ILE A 351 25.82 -6.16 5.47
N GLU A 352 26.41 -7.25 5.94
CA GLU A 352 27.85 -7.27 6.24
C GLU A 352 28.73 -7.20 4.98
N PRO A 353 28.45 -7.96 3.89
CA PRO A 353 29.17 -7.80 2.62
C PRO A 353 29.12 -6.38 2.05
N LEU A 354 27.99 -5.68 2.15
CA LEU A 354 27.86 -4.28 1.72
C LEU A 354 28.73 -3.34 2.56
N LYS A 355 28.67 -3.49 3.90
CA LYS A 355 29.51 -2.71 4.82
C LYS A 355 30.99 -2.97 4.59
N GLU A 356 31.38 -4.22 4.38
CA GLU A 356 32.77 -4.58 4.15
C GLU A 356 33.29 -4.02 2.84
N ARG A 357 32.52 -4.13 1.75
CA ARG A 357 32.86 -3.49 0.47
C ARG A 357 33.00 -1.97 0.61
N ARG A 358 32.16 -1.32 1.41
CA ARG A 358 32.27 0.12 1.70
C ARG A 358 33.58 0.44 2.42
N ARG A 359 33.94 -0.31 3.46
CA ARG A 359 35.19 -0.12 4.21
C ARG A 359 36.40 -0.22 3.28
N ILE A 360 36.46 -1.29 2.47
CA ILE A 360 37.55 -1.53 1.51
C ILE A 360 37.67 -0.39 0.50
N LEU A 361 36.56 0.03 -0.12
CA LEU A 361 36.58 1.09 -1.15
C LEU A 361 36.91 2.47 -0.57
N LEU A 362 36.46 2.78 0.65
CA LEU A 362 36.82 4.04 1.32
C LEU A 362 38.29 4.08 1.72
N ALA A 363 38.83 2.97 2.21
CA ALA A 363 40.26 2.86 2.50
C ALA A 363 41.09 3.04 1.21
N SER A 364 40.71 2.37 0.13
CA SER A 364 41.35 2.56 -1.19
C SER A 364 41.26 4.00 -1.68
N LYS A 365 40.09 4.65 -1.53
CA LYS A 365 39.90 6.06 -1.90
C LYS A 365 40.88 6.96 -1.15
N GLU A 366 41.05 6.73 0.14
CA GLU A 366 41.95 7.53 0.98
C GLU A 366 43.41 7.37 0.55
N VAL A 367 43.86 6.14 0.28
CA VAL A 367 45.20 5.86 -0.26
C VAL A 367 45.44 6.63 -1.56
N HIS A 368 44.51 6.57 -2.51
CA HIS A 368 44.65 7.26 -3.79
C HIS A 368 44.55 8.80 -3.68
N GLN A 369 43.72 9.31 -2.76
CA GLN A 369 43.57 10.75 -2.55
C GLN A 369 44.85 11.34 -1.92
N VAL A 370 45.37 10.68 -0.88
CA VAL A 370 46.62 11.10 -0.24
C VAL A 370 47.80 10.97 -1.20
N GLY A 371 47.83 9.95 -2.06
CA GLY A 371 48.84 9.83 -3.10
C GLY A 371 48.87 11.04 -4.04
N ARG A 372 47.70 11.49 -4.51
CA ARG A 372 47.61 12.71 -5.35
C ARG A 372 47.95 13.97 -4.59
N ASP A 373 47.46 14.12 -3.35
CA ASP A 373 47.80 15.26 -2.52
C ASP A 373 49.32 15.34 -2.34
N LEU A 374 50.00 14.22 -2.06
CA LEU A 374 51.46 14.17 -1.98
C LEU A 374 52.13 14.60 -3.29
N GLU A 375 51.67 14.10 -4.44
CA GLU A 375 52.21 14.49 -5.75
C GLU A 375 52.06 16.00 -6.02
N ASP A 376 50.88 16.56 -5.72
CA ASP A 376 50.60 17.99 -5.87
C ASP A 376 51.46 18.85 -4.95
N GLU A 377 51.62 18.43 -3.68
CA GLU A 377 52.46 19.15 -2.71
C GLU A 377 53.95 19.03 -3.05
N ILE A 378 54.41 17.86 -3.53
CA ILE A 378 55.79 17.66 -4.01
C ILE A 378 56.06 18.61 -5.19
N LEU A 379 55.14 18.67 -6.16
CA LEU A 379 55.25 19.57 -7.30
C LEU A 379 55.30 21.03 -6.84
N TRP A 380 54.42 21.42 -5.91
CA TRP A 380 54.39 22.78 -5.37
C TRP A 380 55.72 23.17 -4.73
N VAL A 381 56.31 22.28 -3.90
CA VAL A 381 57.63 22.51 -3.28
C VAL A 381 58.72 22.60 -4.34
N GLN A 382 58.71 21.71 -5.33
CA GLN A 382 59.69 21.71 -6.42
C GLN A 382 59.64 22.99 -7.26
N GLU A 383 58.48 23.58 -7.48
CA GLU A 383 58.33 24.86 -8.21
C GLU A 383 58.91 26.05 -7.42
N ARG A 384 58.85 26.03 -6.09
CA ARG A 384 59.35 27.13 -5.23
C ARG A 384 60.82 26.98 -4.85
N LEU A 385 61.33 25.75 -4.87
CA LEU A 385 62.73 25.45 -4.50
C LEU A 385 63.77 26.27 -5.30
N PRO A 386 63.64 26.49 -6.62
CA PRO A 386 64.56 27.35 -7.38
C PRO A 386 64.60 28.80 -6.89
N MET A 387 63.48 29.34 -6.37
CA MET A 387 63.43 30.70 -5.83
C MET A 387 64.21 30.81 -4.52
N ALA A 388 64.16 29.78 -3.68
CA ALA A 388 64.95 29.67 -2.45
C ALA A 388 66.44 29.44 -2.76
N MET A 389 66.75 28.60 -3.75
CA MET A 389 68.12 28.24 -4.13
C MET A 389 68.82 29.27 -5.05
N CYS A 390 68.11 30.31 -5.49
CA CYS A 390 68.68 31.36 -6.32
C CYS A 390 69.96 31.93 -5.66
N GLN A 391 71.02 32.12 -6.44
CA GLN A 391 72.31 32.65 -5.98
C GLN A 391 72.51 34.13 -6.34
N GLU A 392 71.49 34.77 -6.91
CA GLU A 392 71.55 36.21 -7.20
C GLU A 392 71.36 37.00 -5.91
N HIS A 393 72.32 37.88 -5.62
CA HIS A 393 72.32 38.73 -4.43
C HIS A 393 72.18 40.23 -4.74
N GLY A 394 72.29 40.63 -6.00
CA GLY A 394 72.20 42.02 -6.43
C GLY A 394 73.53 42.78 -6.29
N SER A 395 73.81 43.70 -7.21
CA SER A 395 75.05 44.51 -7.23
C SER A 395 74.82 45.96 -6.80
N THR A 396 73.57 46.35 -6.54
CA THR A 396 73.18 47.67 -6.04
C THR A 396 72.24 47.53 -4.85
N LEU A 397 72.25 48.51 -3.93
CA LEU A 397 71.39 48.53 -2.75
C LEU A 397 69.90 48.28 -3.09
N GLN A 398 69.40 48.93 -4.15
CA GLN A 398 68.03 48.76 -4.63
C GLN A 398 67.76 47.33 -5.12
N SER A 399 68.70 46.70 -5.83
CA SER A 399 68.56 45.31 -6.30
C SER A 399 68.53 44.30 -5.14
N VAL A 400 69.35 44.50 -4.10
CA VAL A 400 69.36 43.65 -2.90
C VAL A 400 68.04 43.79 -2.14
N GLN A 401 67.56 45.03 -1.91
CA GLN A 401 66.27 45.28 -1.25
C GLN A 401 65.09 44.63 -1.99
N GLN A 402 65.11 44.65 -3.33
CA GLN A 402 64.09 43.97 -4.13
C GLN A 402 64.17 42.44 -3.97
N LEU A 403 65.37 41.85 -3.96
CA LEU A 403 65.56 40.42 -3.75
C LEU A 403 65.19 39.98 -2.33
N MET A 404 65.47 40.80 -1.31
CA MET A 404 65.00 40.60 0.06
C MET A 404 63.48 40.60 0.14
N LYS A 405 62.82 41.60 -0.48
CA LYS A 405 61.35 41.65 -0.52
C LYS A 405 60.75 40.43 -1.22
N LYS A 406 61.39 39.92 -2.27
CA LYS A 406 61.00 38.67 -2.94
C LYS A 406 61.16 37.45 -2.02
N ASN A 407 62.27 37.33 -1.28
CA ASN A 407 62.48 36.24 -0.33
C ASN A 407 61.50 36.30 0.86
N GLN A 408 61.22 37.47 1.42
CA GLN A 408 60.18 37.68 2.44
C GLN A 408 58.77 37.35 1.93
N THR A 409 58.53 37.54 0.63
CA THR A 409 57.26 37.12 0.01
C THR A 409 57.16 35.61 -0.06
N LEU A 410 58.23 34.93 -0.47
CA LEU A 410 58.32 33.46 -0.43
C LEU A 410 58.12 32.94 1.01
N GLN A 411 58.76 33.52 2.03
CA GLN A 411 58.56 33.12 3.43
C GLN A 411 57.10 33.23 3.88
N ARG A 412 56.39 34.31 3.52
CA ARG A 412 54.97 34.46 3.81
C ARG A 412 54.12 33.40 3.09
N GLU A 413 54.47 33.05 1.86
CA GLU A 413 53.82 31.94 1.13
C GLU A 413 54.05 30.59 1.82
N LEU A 414 55.28 30.29 2.26
CA LEU A 414 55.59 29.06 3.01
C LEU A 414 54.81 29.01 4.33
N GLN A 415 54.73 30.12 5.07
CA GLN A 415 53.97 30.20 6.31
C GLN A 415 52.48 29.96 6.08
N GLY A 416 51.90 30.53 5.01
CA GLY A 416 50.50 30.32 4.65
C GLY A 416 50.20 28.90 4.19
N HIS A 417 51.16 28.23 3.56
CA HIS A 417 51.00 26.86 3.05
C HIS A 417 51.31 25.77 4.09
N ARG A 418 51.90 26.15 5.22
CA ARG A 418 52.37 25.24 6.27
C ARG A 418 51.27 24.29 6.78
N SER A 419 50.08 24.80 7.08
CA SER A 419 49.00 23.96 7.62
C SER A 419 48.58 22.87 6.64
N ARG A 420 48.50 23.20 5.34
CA ARG A 420 48.17 22.23 4.30
C ARG A 420 49.25 21.14 4.18
N MET A 421 50.52 21.53 4.25
CA MET A 421 51.65 20.60 4.21
C MET A 421 51.65 19.64 5.41
N GLU A 422 51.45 20.17 6.61
CA GLU A 422 51.36 19.39 7.85
C GLU A 422 50.17 18.41 7.80
N ASP A 423 49.00 18.85 7.33
CA ASP A 423 47.82 18.00 7.17
C ASP A 423 48.06 16.83 6.19
N VAL A 424 48.70 17.09 5.04
CA VAL A 424 48.97 16.05 4.03
C VAL A 424 50.00 15.04 4.54
N LEU A 425 51.06 15.52 5.20
CA LEU A 425 52.08 14.66 5.81
C LEU A 425 51.49 13.80 6.93
N GLU A 426 50.63 14.35 7.79
CA GLU A 426 49.97 13.59 8.86
C GLU A 426 49.08 12.48 8.29
N ARG A 427 48.22 12.79 7.31
CA ARG A 427 47.37 11.77 6.66
C ARG A 427 48.21 10.70 5.96
N ALA A 428 49.28 11.08 5.28
CA ALA A 428 50.19 10.14 4.63
C ALA A 428 50.96 9.27 5.63
N ALA A 429 51.38 9.80 6.78
CA ALA A 429 52.06 9.04 7.83
C ALA A 429 51.17 7.93 8.39
N VAL A 430 49.88 8.20 8.59
CA VAL A 430 48.91 7.18 9.05
C VAL A 430 48.83 6.04 8.05
N ILE A 431 48.72 6.32 6.75
CA ILE A 431 48.65 5.30 5.70
C ILE A 431 49.98 4.56 5.56
N ALA A 432 51.10 5.28 5.60
CA ALA A 432 52.44 4.70 5.53
C ALA A 432 52.71 3.75 6.71
N SER A 433 52.07 3.92 7.87
CA SER A 433 52.22 2.96 8.98
C SER A 433 51.69 1.56 8.66
N ILE A 434 50.82 1.43 7.66
CA ILE A 434 50.22 0.18 7.21
C ILE A 434 51.24 -0.59 6.35
N ARG A 435 51.31 -1.91 6.56
CA ARG A 435 52.14 -2.80 5.74
C ARG A 435 51.33 -3.32 4.56
N SER A 436 51.30 -2.57 3.46
CA SER A 436 50.75 -3.02 2.18
C SER A 436 51.55 -2.45 1.00
N PRO A 437 51.55 -3.11 -0.17
CA PRO A 437 52.24 -2.62 -1.37
C PRO A 437 51.78 -1.22 -1.80
N GLU A 438 50.50 -0.91 -1.63
CA GLU A 438 49.92 0.39 -1.97
C GLU A 438 50.40 1.49 -1.00
N ALA A 439 50.59 1.14 0.27
CA ALA A 439 51.14 2.04 1.27
C ALA A 439 52.63 2.34 1.08
N ASP A 440 53.39 1.48 0.37
CA ASP A 440 54.82 1.70 0.12
C ASP A 440 55.07 2.87 -0.84
N CYS A 441 54.21 3.05 -1.85
CA CYS A 441 54.26 4.23 -2.71
C CYS A 441 53.97 5.52 -1.93
N ILE A 442 52.97 5.49 -1.04
CA ILE A 442 52.62 6.61 -0.16
C ILE A 442 53.76 6.92 0.80
N ARG A 443 54.41 5.89 1.37
CA ARG A 443 55.58 6.03 2.25
C ARG A 443 56.73 6.74 1.53
N ALA A 444 57.04 6.33 0.30
CA ALA A 444 58.09 6.96 -0.49
C ALA A 444 57.78 8.44 -0.79
N GLY A 445 56.53 8.75 -1.18
CA GLY A 445 56.09 10.13 -1.42
C GLY A 445 56.10 10.99 -0.15
N HIS A 446 55.65 10.44 0.99
CA HIS A 446 55.70 11.10 2.29
C HIS A 446 57.14 11.49 2.66
N ASP A 447 58.06 10.53 2.60
CA ASP A 447 59.46 10.76 2.97
C ASP A 447 60.12 11.79 2.04
N GLN A 448 59.80 11.74 0.75
CA GLN A 448 60.27 12.73 -0.23
C GLN A 448 59.74 14.13 0.09
N LEU A 449 58.43 14.27 0.32
CA LEU A 449 57.82 15.57 0.62
C LEU A 449 58.37 16.16 1.93
N ALA A 450 58.49 15.35 2.98
CA ALA A 450 59.04 15.79 4.27
C ALA A 450 60.48 16.32 4.13
N GLN A 451 61.31 15.63 3.34
CA GLN A 451 62.68 16.06 3.06
C GLN A 451 62.72 17.36 2.24
N LEU A 452 61.94 17.43 1.15
CA LEU A 452 61.91 18.62 0.29
C LEU A 452 61.36 19.85 1.02
N TRP A 453 60.36 19.67 1.88
CA TRP A 453 59.79 20.74 2.68
C TRP A 453 60.80 21.32 3.68
N THR A 454 61.53 20.43 4.37
CA THR A 454 62.60 20.84 5.30
C THR A 454 63.72 21.57 4.55
N LEU A 455 64.11 21.07 3.37
CA LEU A 455 65.12 21.69 2.52
C LEU A 455 64.69 23.09 2.04
N LEU A 456 63.44 23.24 1.58
CA LEU A 456 62.91 24.52 1.10
C LEU A 456 62.97 25.60 2.18
N TRP A 457 62.59 25.25 3.43
CA TRP A 457 62.73 26.15 4.57
C TRP A 457 64.18 26.52 4.85
N ALA A 458 65.07 25.53 4.95
CA ALA A 458 66.49 25.75 5.22
C ALA A 458 67.15 26.64 4.15
N GLU A 459 66.88 26.40 2.86
CA GLU A 459 67.41 27.21 1.76
C GLU A 459 66.82 28.64 1.74
N THR A 460 65.54 28.79 2.10
CA THR A 460 64.90 30.11 2.19
C THR A 460 65.53 30.95 3.31
N GLU A 461 65.76 30.35 4.48
CA GLU A 461 66.44 30.99 5.61
C GLU A 461 67.90 31.30 5.29
N ARG A 462 68.63 30.36 4.69
CA ARG A 462 70.02 30.58 4.23
C ARG A 462 70.09 31.75 3.25
N ARG A 463 69.17 31.83 2.29
CA ARG A 463 69.11 32.94 1.33
C ARG A 463 68.80 34.27 2.00
N GLN A 464 67.92 34.29 3.00
CA GLN A 464 67.65 35.48 3.81
C GLN A 464 68.92 35.98 4.50
N LEU A 465 69.66 35.10 5.18
CA LEU A 465 70.94 35.45 5.83
C LEU A 465 71.97 36.03 4.85
N VAL A 466 72.10 35.44 3.66
CA VAL A 466 73.04 35.95 2.64
C VAL A 466 72.58 37.31 2.10
N LEU A 467 71.27 37.50 1.86
CA LEU A 467 70.75 38.79 1.41
C LEU A 467 70.89 39.88 2.48
N ASP A 468 70.72 39.54 3.76
CA ASP A 468 70.96 40.47 4.87
C ASP A 468 72.43 40.91 4.94
N ALA A 469 73.37 39.97 4.79
CA ALA A 469 74.80 40.28 4.73
C ALA A 469 75.16 41.15 3.50
N MET A 470 74.57 40.84 2.33
CA MET A 470 74.80 41.60 1.10
C MET A 470 74.16 42.99 1.16
N TYR A 471 73.01 43.12 1.84
CA TYR A 471 72.37 44.40 2.10
C TYR A 471 73.26 45.29 2.96
N GLN A 472 73.81 44.75 4.05
CA GLN A 472 74.77 45.48 4.90
C GLN A 472 76.01 45.94 4.10
N ALA A 473 76.57 45.06 3.26
CA ALA A 473 77.72 45.42 2.42
C ALA A 473 77.39 46.51 1.40
N GLN A 474 76.25 46.42 0.70
CA GLN A 474 75.83 47.43 -0.28
C GLN A 474 75.42 48.75 0.38
N GLN A 475 74.83 48.71 1.58
CA GLN A 475 74.55 49.90 2.37
C GLN A 475 75.86 50.62 2.72
N TYR A 476 76.87 49.89 3.19
CA TYR A 476 78.19 50.47 3.46
C TYR A 476 78.82 51.11 2.22
N TYR A 477 78.77 50.45 1.05
CA TYR A 477 79.29 51.02 -0.20
C TYR A 477 78.50 52.26 -0.64
N PHE A 478 77.17 52.25 -0.48
CA PHE A 478 76.32 53.40 -0.76
C PHE A 478 76.67 54.58 0.17
N ASP A 479 76.74 54.36 1.47
CA ASP A 479 77.11 55.38 2.45
C ASP A 479 78.52 55.92 2.19
N THR A 480 79.47 55.05 1.83
CA THR A 480 80.84 55.45 1.47
C THR A 480 80.85 56.30 0.21
N ALA A 481 80.09 55.93 -0.82
CA ALA A 481 79.96 56.72 -2.04
C ALA A 481 79.25 58.07 -1.81
N GLU A 482 78.24 58.13 -0.92
CA GLU A 482 77.62 59.39 -0.50
C GLU A 482 78.63 60.29 0.23
N VAL A 483 79.46 59.71 1.12
CA VAL A 483 80.54 60.44 1.81
C VAL A 483 81.62 60.90 0.83
N GLU A 484 82.04 60.07 -0.12
CA GLU A 484 83.00 60.45 -1.18
C GLU A 484 82.44 61.55 -2.10
N ALA A 485 81.17 61.46 -2.48
CA ALA A 485 80.48 62.49 -3.26
C ALA A 485 80.38 63.80 -2.46
N TRP A 486 80.02 63.72 -1.18
CA TRP A 486 80.00 64.87 -0.28
C TRP A 486 81.39 65.49 -0.10
N LEU A 487 82.44 64.67 0.10
CA LEU A 487 83.82 65.14 0.19
C LEU A 487 84.28 65.79 -1.10
N SER A 488 83.96 65.21 -2.26
CA SER A 488 84.26 65.79 -3.58
C SER A 488 83.54 67.12 -3.81
N GLU A 489 82.27 67.23 -3.36
CA GLU A 489 81.50 68.47 -3.37
C GLU A 489 82.13 69.53 -2.43
N GLN A 490 82.60 69.14 -1.25
CA GLN A 490 83.35 70.02 -0.34
C GLN A 490 84.72 70.42 -0.91
N GLU A 491 85.44 69.53 -1.58
CA GLU A 491 86.70 69.83 -2.27
C GLU A 491 86.49 70.82 -3.43
N LEU A 492 85.40 70.67 -4.20
CA LEU A 492 84.98 71.63 -5.22
C LEU A 492 84.65 73.00 -4.61
N HIS A 493 84.00 73.03 -3.44
CA HIS A 493 83.77 74.26 -2.69
C HIS A 493 85.08 74.92 -2.20
N MET A 494 86.10 74.13 -1.87
CA MET A 494 87.43 74.60 -1.46
C MET A 494 88.27 75.10 -2.65
N MET A 495 88.04 74.60 -3.87
CA MET A 495 88.69 75.06 -5.10
C MET A 495 88.02 76.31 -5.72
N ASN A 496 86.82 76.68 -5.28
CA ASN A 496 86.23 77.99 -5.60
C ASN A 496 86.87 79.07 -4.72
N GLU A 497 87.86 79.78 -5.28
CA GLU A 497 88.74 80.75 -4.59
C GLU A 497 88.01 81.92 -3.88
N GLU A 498 86.70 82.10 -4.05
CA GLU A 498 85.96 83.23 -3.47
C GLU A 498 85.33 82.99 -2.09
N LYS A 499 85.36 81.79 -1.50
CA LYS A 499 84.70 81.55 -0.19
C LYS A 499 85.56 80.87 0.89
N GLY A 500 86.89 80.91 0.77
CA GLY A 500 87.83 80.26 1.69
C GLY A 500 88.03 80.88 3.08
N LYS A 501 87.23 81.86 3.54
CA LYS A 501 87.46 82.53 4.85
C LYS A 501 86.34 82.44 5.89
N VAL A 502 85.17 81.86 5.57
CA VAL A 502 84.08 81.67 6.55
C VAL A 502 83.67 80.20 6.71
N GLY A 503 84.22 79.29 5.89
CA GLY A 503 83.88 77.86 5.93
C GLY A 503 84.56 77.07 7.06
N PHE A 504 85.77 77.44 7.49
CA PHE A 504 86.60 76.55 8.34
C PHE A 504 85.97 76.20 9.71
N HIS A 505 85.22 77.10 10.32
CA HIS A 505 84.57 76.88 11.63
C HIS A 505 83.22 76.14 11.50
N THR A 506 82.48 76.40 10.43
CA THR A 506 81.25 75.67 10.10
C THR A 506 81.56 74.24 9.64
N ILE A 507 82.64 74.06 8.89
CA ILE A 507 83.12 72.76 8.39
C ILE A 507 83.66 71.90 9.55
N THR A 508 84.40 72.44 10.51
CA THR A 508 84.82 71.65 11.69
C THR A 508 83.64 71.19 12.53
N THR A 509 82.62 72.05 12.72
CA THR A 509 81.43 71.70 13.48
C THR A 509 80.58 70.63 12.76
N SER A 510 80.41 70.73 11.43
CA SER A 510 79.68 69.74 10.62
C SER A 510 80.44 68.43 10.44
N ILE A 511 81.78 68.46 10.30
CA ILE A 511 82.62 67.25 10.24
C ILE A 511 82.57 66.50 11.57
N THR A 512 82.62 67.18 12.71
CA THR A 512 82.43 66.53 14.02
C THR A 512 80.99 66.07 14.25
N GLY A 513 80.00 66.75 13.68
CA GLY A 513 78.59 66.35 13.75
C GLY A 513 78.28 65.08 12.94
N SER A 514 78.73 65.02 11.69
CA SER A 514 78.53 63.84 10.81
C SER A 514 79.40 62.64 11.22
N LEU A 515 80.65 62.86 11.65
CA LEU A 515 81.49 61.77 12.18
C LEU A 515 80.94 61.20 13.49
N ASN A 516 80.35 62.03 14.37
CA ASN A 516 79.67 61.51 15.55
C ASN A 516 78.35 60.81 15.20
N SER A 517 77.56 61.31 14.24
CA SER A 517 76.34 60.61 13.78
C SER A 517 76.64 59.22 13.20
N GLY A 518 77.66 59.12 12.34
CA GLY A 518 78.13 57.85 11.80
C GLY A 518 78.69 56.93 12.89
N ARG A 519 79.54 57.44 13.79
CA ARG A 519 80.11 56.63 14.88
C ARG A 519 79.06 56.13 15.87
N THR A 520 77.96 56.86 16.07
CA THR A 520 76.85 56.45 16.95
C THR A 520 75.95 55.41 16.27
N GLN A 521 75.75 55.47 14.94
CA GLN A 521 75.03 54.44 14.18
C GLN A 521 75.84 53.14 14.04
N TYR A 522 77.17 53.21 13.86
CA TYR A 522 78.02 52.01 13.76
C TYR A 522 78.35 51.37 15.13
N ALA A 523 78.30 52.13 16.24
CA ALA A 523 78.43 51.58 17.59
C ALA A 523 77.15 50.82 18.04
N ALA A 524 75.96 51.31 17.64
CA ALA A 524 74.70 50.64 17.95
C ALA A 524 74.57 49.25 17.28
N VAL A 525 75.10 49.09 16.07
CA VAL A 525 75.09 47.80 15.34
C VAL A 525 76.01 46.76 15.98
N ALA A 526 77.07 47.16 16.67
CA ALA A 526 77.97 46.25 17.38
C ALA A 526 77.46 45.84 18.78
N GLU A 527 76.60 46.64 19.41
CA GLU A 527 75.98 46.31 20.71
C GLU A 527 74.69 45.49 20.58
N GLU A 528 73.96 45.60 19.46
CA GLU A 528 72.68 44.89 19.27
C GLU A 528 72.85 43.42 18.81
N THR A 529 74.07 42.99 18.46
CA THR A 529 74.36 41.59 18.07
C THR A 529 74.76 40.66 19.22
N LEU A 530 74.94 41.18 20.45
CA LEU A 530 75.29 40.38 21.63
C LEU A 530 74.49 40.86 22.84
N GLY A 531 73.35 40.20 23.10
CA GLY A 531 72.51 40.47 24.26
C GLY A 531 73.26 40.29 25.60
N PRO A 532 72.82 40.97 26.67
CA PRO A 532 73.59 41.03 27.90
C PRO A 532 73.45 39.73 28.70
N GLY A 533 74.55 38.97 28.75
CA GLY A 533 74.77 37.96 29.78
C GLY A 533 75.15 36.59 29.24
N THR A 534 76.44 36.32 29.09
CA THR A 534 77.04 35.00 29.37
C THR A 534 78.56 35.10 29.51
N ASP A 535 79.06 34.25 30.40
CA ASP A 535 80.38 34.17 31.00
C ASP A 535 81.51 33.83 29.99
N HIS A 536 82.58 34.62 29.98
CA HIS A 536 83.74 34.39 29.11
C HIS A 536 84.75 33.48 29.80
N ARG A 537 84.67 32.17 29.52
CA ARG A 537 85.85 31.30 29.56
C ARG A 537 85.71 30.11 28.64
N GLY A 538 86.49 30.16 27.56
CA GLY A 538 86.75 29.03 26.68
C GLY A 538 85.82 28.98 25.48
N LEU A 539 86.35 29.38 24.32
CA LEU A 539 86.19 28.67 23.06
C LEU A 539 87.20 29.21 22.06
N ARG A 540 87.79 28.28 21.34
CA ARG A 540 88.91 28.47 20.43
C ARG A 540 88.49 29.38 19.28
N ARG A 541 89.45 30.20 18.83
CA ARG A 541 89.47 30.76 17.48
C ARG A 541 89.30 29.61 16.50
N ASP A 542 88.17 29.59 15.80
CA ASP A 542 88.08 29.18 14.42
C ASP A 542 86.84 29.87 13.84
N HIS A 543 87.01 30.52 12.70
CA HIS A 543 86.02 31.27 11.88
C HIS A 543 85.92 32.77 12.15
N TRP A 544 86.89 33.52 11.60
CA TRP A 544 86.63 34.78 10.90
C TRP A 544 87.80 35.11 9.96
N PRO A 545 87.62 35.14 8.62
CA PRO A 545 88.59 35.75 7.73
C PRO A 545 88.21 37.22 7.47
N VAL A 546 89.24 38.05 7.28
CA VAL A 546 89.16 39.44 6.79
C VAL A 546 88.74 40.49 7.83
N VAL A 547 89.62 40.83 8.79
CA VAL A 547 89.95 42.22 9.22
C VAL A 547 91.26 42.20 10.03
N ALA A 548 92.41 41.93 9.39
CA ALA A 548 93.72 42.06 10.04
C ALA A 548 94.84 42.36 9.03
N ALA A 549 94.72 43.50 8.36
CA ALA A 549 95.83 44.18 7.71
C ALA A 549 95.58 45.68 7.93
N VAL A 550 96.64 46.48 8.14
CA VAL A 550 96.66 47.94 8.42
C VAL A 550 97.00 48.35 9.88
N SER A 551 97.87 47.63 10.60
CA SER A 551 98.45 48.20 11.85
C SER A 551 99.92 47.85 12.17
N ALA A 552 100.76 47.60 11.16
CA ALA A 552 102.18 47.27 11.42
C ALA A 552 103.16 47.81 10.37
N ALA A 553 103.03 49.07 9.96
CA ALA A 553 104.01 49.72 9.10
C ALA A 553 104.10 51.24 9.36
N ALA A 554 104.70 51.64 10.48
CA ALA A 554 105.38 52.93 10.66
C ALA A 554 105.95 52.99 12.08
N GLY A 555 107.28 53.09 12.23
CA GLY A 555 107.93 53.33 13.52
C GLY A 555 109.39 52.89 13.54
N ASP A 556 110.27 53.88 13.36
CA ASP A 556 111.70 53.85 13.06
C ASP A 556 112.66 53.14 14.05
N GLY A 557 113.86 52.88 13.54
CA GLY A 557 115.00 52.30 14.27
C GLY A 557 115.96 53.30 14.91
N THR A 558 117.01 52.78 15.57
CA THR A 558 118.38 53.35 15.62
C THR A 558 119.37 52.40 16.33
N SER A 559 120.35 51.93 15.55
CA SER A 559 121.78 51.66 15.81
C SER A 559 122.37 51.05 17.10
N ARG A 560 122.93 49.83 16.88
CA ARG A 560 124.31 49.34 17.14
C ARG A 560 124.92 49.35 18.55
N LEU A 561 125.35 48.15 18.97
CA LEU A 561 126.75 47.85 19.33
C LEU A 561 127.06 46.36 19.07
N VAL A 562 128.34 46.08 18.82
CA VAL A 562 128.86 45.02 17.94
C VAL A 562 129.87 44.15 18.71
N ARG A 563 129.65 42.82 18.67
CA ARG A 563 130.64 41.70 18.54
C ARG A 563 131.59 41.33 19.73
N PRO A 564 132.37 40.21 19.65
CA PRO A 564 132.21 38.94 18.89
C PRO A 564 132.71 37.64 19.63
N VAL A 565 132.62 36.49 18.92
CA VAL A 565 133.62 35.39 18.77
C VAL A 565 133.22 33.96 19.20
N THR A 566 132.92 33.15 18.15
CA THR A 566 133.25 31.72 17.85
C THR A 566 132.86 30.62 18.86
N THR A 567 132.25 29.49 18.47
CA THR A 567 132.80 28.47 17.56
C THR A 567 131.73 27.40 17.25
N SER A 568 131.77 26.91 16.01
CA SER A 568 131.50 25.54 15.52
C SER A 568 130.57 24.56 16.26
N ASN A 569 129.56 24.10 15.50
CA ASN A 569 129.39 22.70 15.05
C ASN A 569 129.09 21.62 16.11
N THR A 570 127.93 20.97 16.02
CA THR A 570 127.78 19.52 15.73
C THR A 570 126.42 18.97 16.18
N GLY A 571 125.89 18.04 15.37
CA GLY A 571 125.00 16.96 15.80
C GLY A 571 123.53 17.37 16.02
N GLY A 572 122.53 16.71 15.46
CA GLY A 572 122.51 15.37 14.90
C GLY A 572 121.15 14.75 15.25
N TYR A 573 120.58 14.08 14.26
CA TYR A 573 119.67 12.96 14.41
C TYR A 573 118.32 13.18 15.11
N ASN A 574 117.30 13.16 14.25
CA ASN A 574 116.29 12.10 14.17
C ASN A 574 115.61 11.66 15.48
N LYS A 575 114.29 11.52 15.31
CA LYS A 575 113.57 10.24 15.35
C LYS A 575 112.51 10.14 16.44
N TRP A 576 111.42 9.54 15.99
CA TRP A 576 110.36 8.83 16.67
C TRP A 576 109.09 9.64 16.96
N ASP A 577 108.01 9.39 16.22
CA ASP A 577 107.17 8.18 16.19
C ASP A 577 106.45 7.96 17.52
N LYS A 578 105.13 7.91 17.38
CA LYS A 578 104.25 6.85 17.88
C LYS A 578 103.80 6.84 19.34
N TYR A 579 102.48 6.60 19.41
CA TYR A 579 101.77 5.81 20.40
C TYR A 579 101.63 6.47 21.77
N HIS A 580 100.55 6.31 22.52
CA HIS A 580 99.26 5.64 22.38
C HIS A 580 98.50 6.09 23.62
N CYS A 581 97.17 5.96 23.59
CA CYS A 581 96.33 5.64 24.75
C CYS A 581 96.19 6.74 25.82
N ILE A 582 95.13 6.81 26.61
CA ILE A 582 93.79 6.23 26.74
C ILE A 582 93.19 7.16 27.81
N GLY A 583 91.90 7.46 27.72
CA GLY A 583 91.18 8.17 28.79
C GLY A 583 89.96 8.85 28.23
#